data_AF-A0A6I5NFI2-F1
#
_entry.id   AF-A0A6I5NFI2-F1
#
_cell.length_a   1.000
_cell.length_b   1.000
_cell.length_c   1.000
_cell.angle_alpha   90.00
_cell.angle_beta   90.00
_cell.angle_gamma   90.00
#
_symmetry.space_group_name_H-M   'P 1'
#
loop_
_entity.id
_entity.type
_entity.pdbx_description
1 polymer ?
#
loop_
_entity_poly.entity_id
_entity_poly.type
_entity_poly.pdbx_seq_one_letter_code
_entity_poly.pdbx_strand_id
1 'polypeptide(L)'
;MASHRSLSIVDFDNSHGYFRERILTEGKILVSIDILKQEVAFGLENLNKIYGNIETFAKLEVDPKIKISALTYECLGYYNAIEHLIIRFLKYLSIELPTGKFSHRDTLRQFDILLNKRNVAGFQETVIIITNLMAFRHVATKIYGFLIDADKLNAIVGDINIYHSEIEQLFCDLLDIF
;
A
#
# COMPACT_ATOMS: atom_id res chain seq x y z
N MET A 1 -7.43 -28.11 39.22
CA MET A 1 -7.74 -26.71 38.86
C MET A 1 -6.46 -26.05 38.37
N ALA A 2 -6.20 -26.09 37.05
CA ALA A 2 -5.05 -25.41 36.46
C ALA A 2 -5.47 -23.97 36.15
N SER A 3 -4.76 -23.01 36.74
CA SER A 3 -4.93 -21.58 36.50
C SER A 3 -4.44 -21.25 35.09
N HIS A 4 -5.37 -20.90 34.18
CA HIS A 4 -5.04 -20.32 32.89
C HIS A 4 -4.54 -18.89 33.09
N ARG A 5 -3.22 -18.69 33.05
CA ARG A 5 -2.62 -17.35 32.92
C ARG A 5 -2.56 -16.98 31.44
N SER A 6 -3.48 -16.14 31.00
CA SER A 6 -3.32 -15.33 29.79
C SER A 6 -2.13 -14.38 29.97
N LEU A 7 -1.13 -14.49 29.10
CA LEU A 7 0.00 -13.56 29.04
C LEU A 7 -0.38 -12.45 28.05
N SER A 8 -0.68 -11.25 28.56
CA SER A 8 -0.71 -10.04 27.75
C SER A 8 0.75 -9.63 27.48
N ILE A 9 1.13 -9.62 26.20
CA ILE A 9 2.37 -8.98 25.77
C ILE A 9 2.01 -7.56 25.36
N VAL A 10 2.59 -6.61 26.07
CA VAL A 10 2.50 -5.19 25.79
C VAL A 10 3.74 -4.81 24.99
N ASP A 11 3.60 -4.69 23.66
CA ASP A 11 4.64 -4.13 22.81
C ASP A 11 4.38 -2.64 22.56
N PHE A 12 5.43 -1.83 22.66
CA PHE A 12 5.40 -0.40 22.40
C PHE A 12 5.63 -0.14 20.91
N ASP A 13 4.59 0.33 20.21
CA ASP A 13 4.69 0.76 18.81
C ASP A 13 4.90 2.29 18.74
N ASN A 14 6.08 2.68 18.26
CA ASN A 14 6.52 4.07 18.11
C ASN A 14 5.72 4.88 17.09
N SER A 15 4.79 4.27 16.35
CA SER A 15 4.08 4.97 15.28
C SER A 15 2.79 5.68 15.72
N HIS A 16 2.13 5.29 16.83
CA HIS A 16 0.79 5.80 17.15
C HIS A 16 0.41 5.97 18.66
N GLY A 17 1.29 5.73 19.63
CA GLY A 17 1.05 6.14 21.03
C GLY A 17 -0.09 5.44 21.81
N TYR A 18 -0.53 4.24 21.41
CA TYR A 18 -1.51 3.44 22.17
C TYR A 18 -1.04 1.98 22.37
N PHE A 19 -1.40 1.42 23.54
CA PHE A 19 -1.18 0.03 23.91
C PHE A 19 -2.23 -0.88 23.23
N ARG A 20 -1.81 -1.88 22.45
CA ARG A 20 -2.71 -2.94 21.93
C ARG A 20 -2.43 -4.28 22.61
N GLU A 21 -3.43 -4.80 23.31
CA GLU A 21 -3.40 -6.11 23.94
C GLU A 21 -3.59 -7.21 22.87
N ARG A 22 -2.61 -8.11 22.70
CA ARG A 22 -2.76 -9.32 21.86
C ARG A 22 -3.18 -10.49 22.73
N ILE A 23 -4.33 -11.10 22.43
CA ILE A 23 -4.78 -12.32 23.11
C ILE A 23 -4.12 -13.53 22.42
N LEU A 24 -3.17 -14.16 23.11
CA LEU A 24 -2.59 -15.43 22.71
C LEU A 24 -3.56 -16.56 23.09
N THR A 25 -4.16 -17.21 22.09
CA THR A 25 -4.75 -18.54 22.25
C THR A 25 -4.06 -19.48 21.26
N GLU A 26 -3.43 -20.52 21.78
CA GLU A 26 -2.93 -21.69 21.03
C GLU A 26 -1.93 -21.43 19.88
N GLY A 27 -0.94 -20.55 20.09
CA GLY A 27 0.28 -20.54 19.26
C GLY A 27 0.10 -20.14 17.79
N LYS A 28 -1.10 -19.69 17.39
CA LYS A 28 -1.35 -19.04 16.10
C LYS A 28 -1.84 -17.62 16.37
N ILE A 29 -1.13 -16.64 15.83
CA ILE A 29 -1.65 -15.27 15.75
C ILE A 29 -2.76 -15.30 14.69
N LEU A 30 -3.97 -15.61 15.11
CA LEU A 30 -5.16 -15.30 14.30
C LEU A 30 -5.36 -13.79 14.43
N VAL A 31 -4.79 -13.03 13.48
CA VAL A 31 -5.23 -11.65 13.29
C VAL A 31 -6.72 -11.74 12.94
N SER A 32 -7.59 -11.12 13.74
CA SER A 32 -9.03 -11.11 13.44
C SER A 32 -9.27 -10.44 12.09
N ILE A 33 -10.23 -10.95 11.31
CA ILE A 33 -10.70 -10.29 10.09
C ILE A 33 -11.13 -8.84 10.34
N ASP A 34 -11.65 -8.54 11.54
CA ASP A 34 -12.02 -7.16 11.93
C ASP A 34 -10.80 -6.24 11.98
N ILE A 35 -9.64 -6.76 12.40
CA ILE A 35 -8.38 -6.00 12.42
C ILE A 35 -7.93 -5.72 10.99
N LEU A 36 -7.98 -6.71 10.10
CA LEU A 36 -7.65 -6.50 8.68
C LEU A 36 -8.57 -5.44 8.06
N LYS A 37 -9.89 -5.53 8.31
CA LYS A 37 -10.87 -4.54 7.82
C LYS A 37 -10.52 -3.12 8.25
N GLN A 38 -10.17 -2.92 9.52
CA GLN A 38 -9.75 -1.62 10.04
C GLN A 38 -8.43 -1.14 9.41
N GLU A 39 -7.44 -2.02 9.26
CA GLU A 39 -6.15 -1.67 8.67
C GLU A 39 -6.25 -1.35 7.17
N VAL A 40 -7.12 -2.05 6.44
CA VAL A 40 -7.42 -1.77 5.02
C VAL A 40 -8.15 -0.44 4.90
N ALA A 41 -9.20 -0.20 5.70
CA ALA A 41 -9.93 1.07 5.69
C ALA A 41 -9.00 2.27 5.96
N PHE A 42 -8.14 2.17 6.97
CA PHE A 42 -7.14 3.21 7.25
C PHE A 42 -6.12 3.36 6.11
N GLY A 43 -5.74 2.26 5.45
CA GLY A 43 -4.89 2.29 4.27
C GLY A 43 -5.49 3.04 3.10
N LEU A 44 -6.75 2.75 2.78
CA LEU A 44 -7.50 3.40 1.72
C LEU A 44 -7.72 4.89 2.03
N GLU A 45 -8.04 5.24 3.27
CA GLU A 45 -8.13 6.66 3.67
C GLU A 45 -6.83 7.43 3.40
N ASN A 46 -5.68 6.83 3.71
CA ASN A 46 -4.38 7.45 3.44
C ASN A 46 -4.08 7.51 1.94
N LEU A 47 -4.42 6.48 1.17
CA LEU A 47 -4.29 6.48 -0.28
C LEU A 47 -5.09 7.64 -0.89
N ASN A 48 -6.31 7.87 -0.43
CA ASN A 48 -7.21 8.92 -0.92
C ASN A 48 -6.72 10.32 -0.55
N LYS A 49 -6.12 10.48 0.64
CA LYS A 49 -5.46 11.74 1.01
C LYS A 49 -4.30 12.08 0.07
N ILE A 50 -3.45 11.09 -0.23
CA ILE A 50 -2.33 11.27 -1.15
C ILE A 50 -2.84 11.57 -2.57
N TYR A 51 -3.87 10.85 -3.02
CA TYR A 51 -4.53 11.13 -4.29
C TYR A 51 -5.02 12.58 -4.39
N GLY A 52 -5.74 13.07 -3.37
CA GLY A 52 -6.19 14.46 -3.31
C GLY A 52 -5.04 15.49 -3.33
N ASN A 53 -3.89 15.17 -2.72
CA ASN A 53 -2.69 16.00 -2.82
C ASN A 53 -2.14 16.03 -4.25
N ILE A 54 -2.07 14.87 -4.92
CA ILE A 54 -1.62 14.78 -6.32
C ILE A 54 -2.50 15.66 -7.21
N GLU A 55 -3.82 15.53 -7.09
CA GLU A 55 -4.77 16.37 -7.82
C GLU A 55 -4.56 17.86 -7.55
N THR A 56 -4.33 18.22 -6.29
CA THR A 56 -4.09 19.60 -5.88
C THR A 56 -2.80 20.13 -6.51
N PHE A 57 -1.69 19.43 -6.34
CA PHE A 57 -0.39 19.84 -6.88
C PHE A 57 -0.36 19.89 -8.42
N ALA A 58 -1.09 19.00 -9.10
CA ALA A 58 -1.20 19.03 -10.55
C ALA A 58 -1.82 20.35 -11.06
N LYS A 59 -2.83 20.85 -10.35
CA LYS A 59 -3.61 22.06 -10.70
C LYS A 59 -2.98 23.37 -10.21
N LEU A 60 -1.98 23.34 -9.33
CA LEU A 60 -1.36 24.56 -8.80
C LEU A 60 -0.52 25.30 -9.84
N GLU A 61 -0.69 26.60 -9.99
CA GLU A 61 0.17 27.43 -10.84
C GLU A 61 1.37 27.95 -10.03
N VAL A 62 2.46 27.19 -10.04
CA VAL A 62 3.72 27.49 -9.34
C VAL A 62 4.92 27.18 -10.22
N ASP A 63 6.13 27.53 -9.76
CA ASP A 63 7.37 27.20 -10.47
C ASP A 63 7.40 25.70 -10.85
N PRO A 64 7.71 25.36 -12.12
CA PRO A 64 7.68 23.98 -12.59
C PRO A 64 8.56 23.01 -11.78
N LYS A 65 9.72 23.45 -11.27
CA LYS A 65 10.60 22.58 -10.48
C LYS A 65 10.00 22.26 -9.11
N ILE A 66 9.31 23.22 -8.50
CA ILE A 66 8.57 23.01 -7.26
C ILE A 66 7.43 22.02 -7.51
N LYS A 67 6.64 22.23 -8.56
CA LYS A 67 5.54 21.32 -8.93
C LYS A 67 6.05 19.90 -9.18
N ILE A 68 7.10 19.74 -9.99
CA ILE A 68 7.70 18.43 -10.29
C ILE A 68 8.17 17.74 -9.02
N SER A 69 8.84 18.46 -8.12
CA SER A 69 9.35 17.89 -6.87
C SER A 69 8.23 17.42 -5.94
N ALA A 70 7.18 18.23 -5.79
CA ALA A 70 6.02 17.90 -4.96
C ALA A 70 5.24 16.70 -5.53
N LEU A 71 4.93 16.72 -6.83
CA LEU A 71 4.25 15.61 -7.51
C LEU A 71 5.06 14.31 -7.45
N THR A 72 6.38 14.39 -7.64
CA THR A 72 7.25 13.21 -7.51
C THR A 72 7.15 12.61 -6.12
N TYR A 73 7.19 13.45 -5.08
CA TYR A 73 7.08 13.00 -3.69
C TYR A 73 5.72 12.33 -3.40
N GLU A 74 4.61 12.93 -3.84
CA GLU A 74 3.29 12.32 -3.65
C GLU A 74 3.11 11.04 -4.47
N CYS A 75 3.61 10.97 -5.72
CA CYS A 75 3.56 9.73 -6.52
C CYS A 75 4.35 8.59 -5.87
N LEU A 76 5.48 8.89 -5.24
CA LEU A 76 6.22 7.93 -4.40
C LEU A 76 5.38 7.47 -3.20
N GLY A 77 4.74 8.42 -2.52
CA GLY A 77 3.83 8.15 -1.41
C GLY A 77 2.67 7.25 -1.80
N TYR A 78 2.09 7.49 -2.98
CA TYR A 78 0.94 6.76 -3.51
C TYR A 78 1.27 5.27 -3.71
N TYR A 79 2.38 4.96 -4.39
CA TYR A 79 2.84 3.57 -4.50
C TYR A 79 3.13 2.95 -3.13
N ASN A 80 3.79 3.68 -2.22
CA ASN A 80 4.11 3.14 -0.89
C ASN A 80 2.82 2.80 -0.10
N ALA A 81 1.76 3.59 -0.24
CA ALA A 81 0.46 3.31 0.38
C ALA A 81 -0.17 2.02 -0.18
N ILE A 82 -0.13 1.82 -1.50
CA ILE A 82 -0.56 0.58 -2.17
C ILE A 82 0.26 -0.60 -1.66
N GLU A 83 1.58 -0.49 -1.61
CA GLU A 83 2.46 -1.56 -1.14
C GLU A 83 2.17 -1.93 0.33
N HIS A 84 1.92 -0.94 1.18
CA HIS A 84 1.52 -1.20 2.56
C HIS A 84 0.15 -1.92 2.66
N LEU A 85 -0.81 -1.59 1.80
CA LEU A 85 -2.07 -2.34 1.69
C LEU A 85 -1.81 -3.79 1.30
N ILE A 86 -0.99 -4.04 0.28
CA ILE A 86 -0.58 -5.39 -0.13
C ILE A 86 0.04 -6.16 1.05
N ILE A 87 0.99 -5.55 1.75
CA ILE A 87 1.69 -6.17 2.88
C ILE A 87 0.72 -6.58 4.00
N ARG A 88 -0.34 -5.81 4.27
CA ARG A 88 -1.35 -6.16 5.27
C ARG A 88 -2.07 -7.46 4.92
N PHE A 89 -2.49 -7.62 3.66
CA PHE A 89 -3.10 -8.87 3.19
C PHE A 89 -2.13 -10.06 3.27
N LEU A 90 -0.88 -9.87 2.83
CA LEU A 90 0.13 -10.94 2.90
C LEU A 90 0.39 -11.36 4.36
N LYS A 91 0.53 -10.40 5.29
CA LYS A 91 0.69 -10.66 6.72
C LYS A 91 -0.51 -11.39 7.33
N TYR A 92 -1.73 -10.92 7.03
CA TYR A 92 -2.96 -11.56 7.51
C TYR A 92 -3.04 -13.03 7.09
N LEU A 93 -2.62 -13.32 5.85
CA LEU A 93 -2.58 -14.68 5.30
C LEU A 93 -1.36 -15.50 5.71
N SER A 94 -0.49 -14.96 6.57
CA SER A 94 0.78 -15.57 6.94
C SER A 94 1.66 -15.94 5.73
N ILE A 95 1.57 -15.17 4.66
CA ILE A 95 2.46 -15.27 3.49
C ILE A 95 3.76 -14.54 3.82
N GLU A 96 4.88 -15.23 3.65
CA GLU A 96 6.20 -14.67 3.92
C GLU A 96 6.46 -13.42 3.06
N LEU A 97 6.94 -12.35 3.71
CA LEU A 97 7.25 -11.09 3.05
C LEU A 97 8.65 -11.16 2.44
N PRO A 98 8.81 -10.85 1.14
CA PRO A 98 10.12 -10.78 0.51
C PRO A 98 11.03 -9.72 1.15
N THR A 99 12.32 -10.02 1.21
CA THR A 99 13.34 -9.11 1.75
C THR A 99 14.48 -8.89 0.75
N GLY A 100 15.28 -7.84 0.97
CA GLY A 100 16.44 -7.54 0.13
C GLY A 100 16.14 -6.72 -1.13
N LYS A 101 17.08 -6.71 -2.08
CA LYS A 101 17.13 -5.77 -3.22
C LYS A 101 15.90 -5.81 -4.14
N PHE A 102 15.19 -6.92 -4.19
CA PHE A 102 14.04 -7.13 -5.07
C PHE A 102 12.70 -7.23 -4.33
N SER A 103 12.67 -6.86 -3.04
CA SER A 103 11.51 -7.03 -2.18
C SER A 103 10.24 -6.41 -2.75
N HIS A 104 10.29 -5.19 -3.28
CA HIS A 104 9.11 -4.50 -3.87
C HIS A 104 8.48 -5.31 -5.02
N ARG A 105 9.31 -5.74 -5.97
CA ARG A 105 8.89 -6.55 -7.12
C ARG A 105 8.33 -7.89 -6.67
N ASP A 106 9.02 -8.54 -5.74
CA ASP A 106 8.63 -9.86 -5.28
C ASP A 106 7.36 -9.79 -4.42
N THR A 107 7.13 -8.70 -3.68
CA THR A 107 5.88 -8.41 -2.95
C THR A 107 4.71 -8.29 -3.93
N LEU A 108 4.87 -7.50 -5.01
CA LEU A 108 3.83 -7.37 -6.03
C LEU A 108 3.55 -8.70 -6.74
N ARG A 109 4.57 -9.52 -6.98
CA ARG A 109 4.39 -10.88 -7.52
C ARG A 109 3.59 -11.77 -6.57
N GLN A 110 3.84 -11.70 -5.26
CA GLN A 110 3.04 -12.45 -4.28
C GLN A 110 1.59 -11.98 -4.25
N PHE A 111 1.37 -10.67 -4.44
CA PHE A 111 0.03 -10.10 -4.54
C PHE A 111 -0.72 -10.59 -5.77
N ASP A 112 -0.09 -10.57 -6.95
CA ASP A 112 -0.65 -11.13 -8.19
C ASP A 112 -1.03 -12.61 -8.02
N ILE A 113 -0.14 -13.41 -7.43
CA ILE A 113 -0.43 -14.82 -7.11
C ILE A 113 -1.64 -14.94 -6.15
N LEU A 114 -1.73 -14.06 -5.15
CA LEU A 114 -2.85 -14.04 -4.21
C LEU A 114 -4.17 -13.73 -4.92
N LEU A 115 -4.23 -12.69 -5.75
CA LEU A 115 -5.42 -12.28 -6.48
C LEU A 115 -5.93 -13.42 -7.39
N ASN A 116 -5.01 -14.08 -8.11
CA ASN A 116 -5.32 -15.27 -8.90
C ASN A 116 -5.88 -16.41 -8.03
N LYS A 117 -5.22 -16.74 -6.91
CA LYS A 117 -5.67 -17.82 -6.00
C LYS A 117 -7.05 -17.56 -5.39
N ARG A 118 -7.40 -16.28 -5.19
CA ARG A 118 -8.69 -15.86 -4.64
C ARG A 118 -9.75 -15.63 -5.71
N ASN A 119 -9.41 -15.80 -6.99
CA ASN A 119 -10.30 -15.55 -8.13
C ASN A 119 -10.89 -14.13 -8.13
N VAL A 120 -10.09 -13.13 -7.74
CA VAL A 120 -10.50 -11.73 -7.92
C VAL A 120 -10.63 -11.50 -9.43
N ALA A 121 -11.74 -10.90 -9.87
CA ALA A 121 -11.98 -10.67 -11.30
C ALA A 121 -11.37 -9.34 -11.76
N GLY A 122 -10.93 -9.27 -13.02
CA GLY A 122 -10.59 -8.01 -13.68
C GLY A 122 -9.36 -7.24 -13.16
N PHE A 123 -8.57 -7.79 -12.24
CA PHE A 123 -7.47 -7.07 -11.60
C PHE A 123 -6.23 -6.87 -12.47
N GLN A 124 -6.12 -7.55 -13.61
CA GLN A 124 -4.87 -7.65 -14.37
C GLN A 124 -4.36 -6.28 -14.83
N GLU A 125 -5.26 -5.44 -15.32
CA GLU A 125 -4.92 -4.08 -15.76
C GLU A 125 -4.46 -3.22 -14.59
N THR A 126 -5.17 -3.26 -13.46
CA THR A 126 -4.80 -2.57 -12.22
C THR A 126 -3.41 -2.98 -11.72
N VAL A 127 -3.07 -4.28 -11.78
CA VAL A 127 -1.74 -4.76 -11.38
C VAL A 127 -0.63 -4.29 -12.31
N ILE A 128 -0.91 -4.16 -13.62
CA ILE A 128 0.04 -3.56 -14.57
C ILE A 128 0.32 -2.10 -14.18
N ILE A 129 -0.71 -1.32 -13.84
CA ILE A 129 -0.54 0.07 -13.40
C ILE A 129 0.26 0.14 -12.10
N ILE A 130 -0.05 -0.70 -11.11
CA ILE A 130 0.74 -0.77 -9.87
C ILE A 130 2.20 -1.13 -10.15
N THR A 131 2.46 -1.99 -11.15
CA THR A 131 3.82 -2.34 -11.59
C THR A 131 4.54 -1.12 -12.18
N ASN A 132 3.86 -0.31 -12.98
CA ASN A 132 4.42 0.93 -13.55
C ASN A 132 4.75 1.94 -12.44
N LEU A 133 3.87 2.08 -11.44
CA LEU A 133 4.11 2.91 -10.25
C LEU A 133 5.33 2.46 -9.45
N MET A 134 5.51 1.14 -9.27
CA MET A 134 6.71 0.57 -8.65
C MET A 134 7.97 0.94 -9.45
N ALA A 135 7.91 0.81 -10.78
CA ALA A 135 9.03 1.14 -11.65
C ALA A 135 9.38 2.63 -11.59
N PHE A 136 8.37 3.51 -11.61
CA PHE A 136 8.55 4.94 -11.40
C PHE A 136 9.23 5.21 -10.06
N ARG A 137 8.76 4.61 -8.96
CA ARG A 137 9.41 4.75 -7.65
C ARG A 137 10.88 4.36 -7.67
N HIS A 138 11.22 3.27 -8.34
CA HIS A 138 12.60 2.81 -8.44
C HIS A 138 13.50 3.83 -9.15
N VAL A 139 12.98 4.54 -10.15
CA VAL A 139 13.70 5.61 -10.84
C VAL A 139 13.77 6.84 -9.95
N ALA A 140 12.62 7.32 -9.45
CA ALA A 140 12.50 8.56 -8.70
C ALA A 140 13.27 8.57 -7.38
N THR A 141 13.50 7.41 -6.76
CA THR A 141 14.35 7.31 -5.55
C THR A 141 15.85 7.41 -5.84
N LYS A 142 16.28 7.32 -7.10
CA LYS A 142 17.70 7.36 -7.51
C LYS A 142 18.12 8.67 -8.14
N ILE A 143 17.17 9.53 -8.49
CA ILE A 143 17.42 10.83 -9.10
C ILE A 143 16.81 11.94 -8.24
N TYR A 144 17.45 13.10 -8.20
CA TYR A 144 16.86 14.25 -7.54
C TYR A 144 15.53 14.61 -8.22
N GLY A 145 14.49 14.92 -7.44
CA GLY A 145 13.13 15.14 -7.97
C GLY A 145 13.07 16.18 -9.10
N PHE A 146 13.89 17.23 -9.08
CA PHE A 146 13.95 18.24 -10.15
C PHE A 146 14.58 17.76 -11.47
N LEU A 147 15.16 16.56 -11.51
CA LEU A 147 15.69 15.91 -12.72
C LEU A 147 14.69 14.91 -13.32
N ILE A 148 13.52 14.75 -12.72
CA ILE A 148 12.44 13.93 -13.25
C ILE A 148 11.94 14.56 -14.56
N ASP A 149 11.86 13.73 -15.58
CA ASP A 149 11.26 14.09 -16.86
C ASP A 149 9.76 14.39 -16.65
N ALA A 150 9.36 15.61 -17.04
CA ALA A 150 8.01 16.11 -16.79
C ALA A 150 6.94 15.29 -17.53
N ASP A 151 7.22 14.85 -18.75
CA ASP A 151 6.26 14.08 -19.55
C ASP A 151 6.03 12.69 -18.93
N LYS A 152 7.10 12.04 -18.46
CA LYS A 152 6.98 10.78 -17.71
C LYS A 152 6.24 10.94 -16.40
N LEU A 153 6.47 12.02 -15.66
CA LEU A 153 5.74 12.31 -14.43
C LEU A 153 4.25 12.55 -14.72
N ASN A 154 3.94 13.32 -15.76
CA ASN A 154 2.56 13.57 -16.17
C ASN A 154 1.84 12.29 -16.61
N ALA A 155 2.53 11.36 -17.26
CA ALA A 155 1.98 10.05 -17.59
C ALA A 155 1.62 9.26 -16.31
N ILE A 156 2.51 9.25 -15.31
CA ILE A 156 2.25 8.59 -14.02
C ILE A 156 1.08 9.24 -13.27
N VAL A 157 1.01 10.58 -13.24
CA VAL A 157 -0.13 11.30 -12.66
C VAL A 157 -1.42 10.97 -13.41
N GLY A 158 -1.36 10.87 -14.75
CA GLY A 158 -2.48 10.45 -15.59
C GLY A 158 -2.97 9.05 -15.24
N ASP A 159 -2.06 8.07 -15.13
CA ASP A 159 -2.38 6.70 -14.72
C ASP A 159 -3.03 6.68 -13.33
N ILE A 160 -2.50 7.44 -12.36
CA ILE A 160 -3.10 7.54 -11.02
C ILE A 160 -4.52 8.08 -11.10
N ASN A 161 -4.77 9.15 -11.85
CA ASN A 161 -6.10 9.74 -11.99
C ASN A 161 -7.10 8.82 -12.68
N ILE A 162 -6.65 8.03 -13.65
CA ILE A 162 -7.52 7.10 -14.38
C ILE A 162 -7.86 5.89 -13.53
N TYR A 163 -6.90 5.33 -12.79
CA TYR A 163 -7.02 4.03 -12.13
C TYR A 163 -7.22 4.10 -10.61
N HIS A 164 -7.38 5.29 -10.02
CA HIS A 164 -7.48 5.43 -8.56
C HIS A 164 -8.63 4.58 -7.99
N SER A 165 -9.82 4.70 -8.57
CA SER A 165 -11.02 3.98 -8.11
C SER A 165 -10.89 2.47 -8.31
N GLU A 166 -10.27 2.02 -9.41
CA GLU A 166 -10.01 0.61 -9.69
C GLU A 166 -9.00 0.01 -8.71
N ILE A 167 -8.01 0.79 -8.28
CA ILE A 167 -7.04 0.39 -7.25
C ILE A 167 -7.75 0.26 -5.89
N GLU A 168 -8.61 1.22 -5.52
CA GLU A 168 -9.39 1.11 -4.28
C GLU A 168 -10.31 -0.12 -4.32
N GLN A 169 -11.05 -0.29 -5.41
CA GLN A 169 -12.00 -1.38 -5.59
C GLN A 169 -11.30 -2.73 -5.54
N LEU A 170 -10.09 -2.86 -6.10
CA LEU A 170 -9.29 -4.09 -6.02
C LEU A 170 -9.06 -4.54 -4.57
N PHE A 171 -8.75 -3.62 -3.66
CA PHE A 171 -8.55 -3.95 -2.25
C PHE A 171 -9.86 -4.25 -1.52
N CYS A 172 -10.96 -3.56 -1.88
CA CYS A 172 -12.29 -3.87 -1.38
C CYS A 172 -12.75 -5.27 -1.81
N ASP A 173 -12.64 -5.57 -3.11
CA ASP A 173 -13.01 -6.88 -3.67
C ASP A 173 -12.21 -8.01 -3.04
N LEU A 174 -10.91 -7.81 -2.81
CA LEU A 174 -10.08 -8.78 -2.12
C LEU A 174 -10.52 -8.97 -0.65
N LEU A 175 -10.91 -7.90 0.04
CA LEU A 175 -11.37 -7.95 1.42
C LEU A 175 -12.71 -8.69 1.55
N ASP A 176 -13.63 -8.51 0.61
CA ASP A 176 -14.97 -9.11 0.62
C ASP A 176 -14.96 -10.64 0.41
N ILE A 177 -13.85 -11.20 -0.05
CA ILE A 177 -13.66 -12.65 -0.24
C ILE A 177 -13.27 -13.36 1.08
N PHE A 178 -13.06 -12.62 2.18
CA PHE A 178 -12.74 -13.14 3.51
C PHE A 178 -13.93 -13.12 4.48
#